data_AF-A0A850QTT0-F1
#
_entry.id   AF-A0A850QTT0-F1
#
_cell.length_a   1.000
_cell.length_b   1.000
_cell.length_c   1.000
_cell.angle_alpha   90.00
_cell.angle_beta   90.00
_cell.angle_gamma   90.00
#
_symmetry.space_group_name_H-M   'P 1'
#
loop_
_entity.id
_entity.type
_entity.pdbx_description
1 polymer ?
#
loop_
_entity_poly.entity_id
_entity_poly.type
_entity_poly.pdbx_seq_one_letter_code
_entity_poly.pdbx_strand_id
1 'polypeptide(L)'
;MGQIEQNMIDSVQRAVIDEYEVVVHWYNMWCREVAEREIKRKNKLLSGKEKTCYELNIKITEKSFSIYWQDVLFVQTGTKKRRLTTHIPFYTKQSTQIYYHPNQFSRASSWELELILQTEQRLIASRNRLNHLSNIIRSLSYYNKYSSNEAKFKPLKDVIDLSLKKSIAHYKN
;
A
#
# COMPACT_ATOMS: atom_id res chain seq x y z
N MET A 1 18.20 28.88 12.88
CA MET A 1 16.81 28.55 12.50
C MET A 1 16.74 27.33 11.58
N GLY A 2 17.56 27.27 10.52
CA GLY A 2 17.60 26.11 9.59
C GLY A 2 17.88 24.73 10.20
N GLN A 3 18.66 24.61 11.29
CA GLN A 3 18.88 23.31 11.95
C GLN A 3 17.60 22.72 12.56
N ILE A 4 16.72 23.55 13.11
CA ILE A 4 15.45 23.10 13.71
C ILE A 4 14.52 22.60 12.59
N GLU A 5 14.44 23.34 11.48
CA GLU A 5 13.65 22.98 10.31
C GLU A 5 14.12 21.66 9.70
N GLN A 6 15.44 21.47 9.55
CA GLN A 6 16.00 20.21 9.05
C GLN A 6 15.73 19.05 10.01
N ASN A 7 15.89 19.23 11.32
CA ASN A 7 15.58 18.19 12.31
C ASN A 7 14.10 17.76 12.26
N MET A 8 13.18 18.71 12.06
CA MET A 8 11.75 18.39 11.89
C MET A 8 11.50 17.57 10.62
N ILE A 9 12.13 17.94 9.50
CA ILE A 9 12.03 17.20 8.24
C ILE A 9 12.54 15.77 8.43
N ASP A 10 13.74 15.61 8.97
CA ASP A 10 14.36 14.31 9.19
C ASP A 10 13.50 13.42 10.10
N SER A 11 12.92 13.99 11.16
CA SER A 11 12.00 13.28 12.06
C SER A 11 10.73 12.81 11.36
N VAL A 12 10.13 13.65 10.52
CA VAL A 12 8.91 13.29 9.77
C VAL A 12 9.24 12.25 8.69
N GLN A 13 10.38 12.37 8.01
CA GLN A 13 10.82 11.37 7.03
C GLN A 13 11.09 10.02 7.68
N ARG A 14 11.73 10.00 8.86
CA ARG A 14 11.93 8.78 9.63
C ARG A 14 10.61 8.12 10.00
N ALA A 15 9.63 8.90 10.48
CA ALA A 15 8.30 8.35 10.77
C ALA A 15 7.63 7.73 9.52
N VAL A 16 7.83 8.31 8.32
CA VAL A 16 7.32 7.70 7.08
C VAL A 16 8.06 6.40 6.74
N ILE A 17 9.38 6.32 6.96
CA ILE A 17 10.17 5.09 6.78
C ILE A 17 9.66 4.00 7.73
N ASP A 18 9.45 4.33 9.01
CA ASP A 18 8.94 3.38 10.01
C ASP A 18 7.56 2.84 9.61
N GLU A 19 6.66 3.70 9.12
CA GLU A 19 5.37 3.25 8.58
C GLU A 19 5.52 2.38 7.33
N TYR A 20 6.52 2.65 6.48
CA TYR A 20 6.77 1.85 5.29
C TYR A 20 7.11 0.40 5.65
N GLU A 21 7.97 0.19 6.64
CA GLU A 21 8.35 -1.15 7.10
C GLU A 21 7.13 -1.93 7.64
N VAL A 22 6.31 -1.27 8.46
CA VAL A 22 5.06 -1.85 8.99
C VAL A 22 4.12 -2.25 7.84
N VAL A 23 3.95 -1.38 6.87
CA VAL A 23 3.06 -1.61 5.73
C VAL A 23 3.58 -2.74 4.84
N VAL A 24 4.88 -2.75 4.57
CA VAL A 24 5.52 -3.79 3.76
C VAL A 24 5.43 -5.15 4.45
N HIS A 25 5.55 -5.20 5.78
CA HIS A 25 5.32 -6.44 6.53
C HIS A 25 3.93 -7.03 6.23
N TRP A 26 2.87 -6.22 6.36
CA TRP A 26 1.50 -6.69 6.08
C TRP A 26 1.25 -6.99 4.60
N TYR A 27 1.86 -6.23 3.69
CA TYR A 27 1.83 -6.52 2.25
C TYR A 27 2.49 -7.87 1.92
N ASN A 28 3.62 -8.17 2.55
CA ASN A 28 4.33 -9.42 2.37
C ASN A 28 3.52 -10.61 2.93
N MET A 29 2.85 -10.42 4.08
CA MET A 29 1.93 -11.42 4.64
C MET A 29 0.77 -11.71 3.67
N TRP A 30 0.12 -10.66 3.13
CA TRP A 30 -0.88 -10.80 2.08
C TRP A 30 -0.34 -11.61 0.88
N CYS A 31 0.85 -11.25 0.38
CA CYS A 31 1.45 -11.92 -0.77
C CYS A 31 1.78 -13.39 -0.51
N ARG A 32 2.22 -13.72 0.71
CA ARG A 32 2.51 -15.10 1.13
C ARG A 32 1.24 -15.94 1.14
N GLU A 33 0.18 -15.47 1.79
CA GLU A 33 -1.10 -16.18 1.87
C GLU A 33 -1.69 -16.44 0.47
N VAL A 34 -1.64 -15.42 -0.40
CA VAL A 34 -2.07 -15.58 -1.79
C VAL A 34 -1.21 -16.58 -2.55
N ALA A 35 0.12 -16.57 -2.35
CA ALA A 35 1.03 -17.51 -3.02
C ALA A 35 0.77 -18.96 -2.59
N GLU A 36 0.62 -19.20 -1.29
CA GLU A 36 0.29 -20.53 -0.76
C GLU A 36 -1.02 -21.06 -1.33
N ARG A 37 -2.05 -20.20 -1.40
CA ARG A 37 -3.34 -20.52 -2.04
C ARG A 37 -3.17 -20.86 -3.51
N GLU A 38 -2.36 -20.10 -4.25
CA GLU A 38 -2.08 -20.37 -5.67
C GLU A 38 -1.35 -21.70 -5.89
N ILE A 39 -0.41 -22.07 -5.02
CA ILE A 39 0.25 -23.39 -5.04
C ILE A 39 -0.80 -24.49 -4.79
N LYS A 40 -1.63 -24.35 -3.76
CA LYS A 40 -2.69 -25.33 -3.44
C LYS A 40 -3.68 -25.48 -4.61
N ARG A 41 -4.06 -24.39 -5.29
CA ARG A 41 -4.88 -24.42 -6.51
C ARG A 41 -4.20 -25.17 -7.65
N LYS A 42 -2.92 -24.90 -7.91
CA LYS A 42 -2.12 -25.59 -8.95
C LYS A 42 -2.05 -27.10 -8.69
N ASN A 43 -1.93 -27.49 -7.43
CA ASN A 43 -1.87 -28.89 -6.99
C ASN A 43 -3.26 -29.54 -6.81
N LYS A 44 -4.35 -28.86 -7.23
CA LYS A 44 -5.74 -29.34 -7.13
C LYS A 44 -6.20 -29.66 -5.70
N LEU A 45 -5.56 -29.07 -4.70
CA LEU A 45 -5.93 -29.20 -3.28
C LEU A 45 -7.08 -28.26 -2.88
N LEU A 46 -7.45 -27.33 -3.76
CA LEU A 46 -8.58 -26.40 -3.60
C LEU A 46 -9.48 -26.45 -4.83
N SER A 47 -10.76 -26.10 -4.64
CA SER A 47 -11.75 -26.05 -5.70
C SER A 47 -11.30 -25.17 -6.87
N GLY A 48 -11.42 -25.67 -8.11
CA GLY A 48 -11.00 -24.96 -9.32
C GLY A 48 -11.78 -23.68 -9.64
N LYS A 49 -12.79 -23.33 -8.83
CA LYS A 49 -13.56 -22.08 -8.96
C LYS A 49 -12.99 -20.92 -8.14
N GLU A 50 -12.10 -21.19 -7.20
CA GLU A 50 -11.50 -20.16 -6.34
C GLU A 50 -10.53 -19.27 -7.14
N LYS A 51 -10.62 -17.96 -6.94
CA LYS A 51 -9.80 -16.94 -7.61
C LYS A 51 -9.36 -15.88 -6.62
N THR A 52 -8.26 -15.20 -6.93
CA THR A 52 -7.84 -13.96 -6.28
C THR A 52 -8.21 -12.82 -7.23
N CYS A 53 -9.12 -11.96 -6.78
CA CYS A 53 -9.65 -10.82 -7.53
C CYS A 53 -9.01 -9.50 -7.09
N TYR A 54 -8.37 -9.41 -5.93
CA TYR A 54 -7.84 -8.15 -5.42
C TYR A 54 -6.33 -8.19 -5.21
N GLU A 55 -5.71 -7.02 -5.33
CA GLU A 55 -4.30 -6.81 -5.01
C GLU A 55 -4.15 -5.58 -4.11
N LEU A 56 -3.35 -5.72 -3.06
CA LEU A 56 -2.87 -4.60 -2.28
C LEU A 56 -1.71 -3.93 -3.02
N ASN A 57 -1.73 -2.63 -3.20
CA ASN A 57 -0.68 -1.88 -3.88
C ASN A 57 -0.05 -0.84 -2.94
N ILE A 58 1.26 -0.67 -3.05
CA ILE A 58 2.02 0.40 -2.37
C ILE A 58 2.63 1.27 -3.47
N LYS A 59 2.19 2.52 -3.56
CA LYS A 59 2.70 3.50 -4.54
C LYS A 59 3.53 4.55 -3.82
N ILE A 60 4.83 4.58 -4.11
CA ILE A 60 5.75 5.58 -3.59
C ILE A 60 5.76 6.80 -4.53
N THR A 61 5.82 7.96 -3.92
CA THR A 61 6.06 9.26 -4.55
C THR A 61 7.29 9.89 -3.90
N GLU A 62 7.74 11.05 -4.38
CA GLU A 62 8.89 11.74 -3.79
C GLU A 62 8.68 12.12 -2.32
N LYS A 63 7.45 12.41 -1.90
CA LYS A 63 7.14 13.02 -0.61
C LYS A 63 6.26 12.17 0.31
N SER A 64 5.72 11.07 -0.20
CA SER A 64 4.79 10.19 0.51
C SER A 64 4.71 8.83 -0.19
N PHE A 65 4.08 7.85 0.44
CA PHE A 65 3.55 6.70 -0.26
C PHE A 65 2.09 6.46 0.12
N SER A 66 1.34 5.82 -0.78
CA SER A 66 -0.05 5.45 -0.58
C SER A 66 -0.24 3.95 -0.66
N ILE A 67 -1.26 3.46 0.05
CA ILE A 67 -1.60 2.04 0.13
C ILE A 67 -3.07 1.90 -0.24
N TYR A 68 -3.36 1.10 -1.25
CA TYR A 68 -4.71 0.98 -1.77
C TYR A 68 -4.97 -0.40 -2.37
N TRP A 69 -6.24 -0.79 -2.39
CA TRP A 69 -6.68 -1.99 -3.07
C TRP A 69 -6.97 -1.72 -4.55
N GLN A 70 -6.72 -2.74 -5.37
CA GLN A 70 -7.12 -2.77 -6.76
C GLN A 70 -7.92 -4.04 -7.02
N ASP A 71 -9.04 -3.91 -7.74
CA ASP A 71 -9.68 -5.05 -8.39
C ASP A 71 -8.86 -5.41 -9.64
N VAL A 72 -8.54 -6.68 -9.77
CA VAL A 72 -7.77 -7.27 -10.87
C VAL A 72 -8.67 -8.20 -11.67
N LEU A 73 -8.70 -7.99 -12.98
CA LEU A 73 -9.40 -8.84 -13.93
C LEU A 73 -8.46 -9.24 -15.07
N PHE A 74 -8.44 -10.53 -15.39
CA PHE A 74 -7.74 -11.03 -16.57
C PHE A 74 -8.76 -11.29 -17.68
N VAL A 75 -8.64 -10.56 -18.78
CA VAL A 75 -9.53 -10.66 -19.94
C VAL A 75 -8.74 -11.21 -21.13
N GLN A 76 -9.31 -12.19 -21.83
CA GLN A 76 -8.75 -12.71 -23.08
C GLN A 76 -9.40 -12.00 -24.27
N THR A 77 -8.61 -11.44 -25.18
CA THR A 77 -9.08 -10.85 -26.43
C THR A 77 -8.30 -11.46 -27.59
N GLY A 78 -8.92 -12.39 -28.31
CA GLY A 78 -8.24 -13.23 -29.30
C GLY A 78 -7.15 -14.07 -28.65
N THR A 79 -5.91 -13.97 -29.11
CA THR A 79 -4.73 -14.66 -28.55
C THR A 79 -4.08 -13.90 -27.37
N LYS A 80 -4.46 -12.64 -27.12
CA LYS A 80 -3.84 -11.80 -26.09
C LYS A 80 -4.60 -11.87 -24.76
N LYS A 81 -3.86 -12.14 -23.67
CA LYS A 81 -4.36 -11.98 -22.29
C LYS A 81 -4.01 -10.60 -21.78
N ARG A 82 -5.01 -9.81 -21.40
CA ARG A 82 -4.85 -8.48 -20.79
C ARG A 82 -5.16 -8.54 -19.30
N ARG A 83 -4.40 -7.77 -18.52
CA ARG A 83 -4.66 -7.53 -17.11
C ARG A 83 -5.27 -6.14 -16.96
N LEU A 84 -6.48 -6.07 -16.45
CA LEU A 84 -7.18 -4.84 -16.10
C LEU A 84 -7.09 -4.65 -14.59
N THR A 85 -6.82 -3.42 -14.16
CA THR A 85 -6.74 -3.06 -12.74
C THR A 85 -7.58 -1.81 -12.49
N THR A 86 -8.49 -1.88 -11.52
CA THR A 86 -9.35 -0.76 -11.12
C THR A 86 -9.07 -0.41 -9.68
N HIS A 87 -8.76 0.85 -9.40
CA HIS A 87 -8.55 1.33 -8.03
C HIS A 87 -9.85 1.25 -7.22
N ILE A 88 -9.80 0.63 -6.04
CA ILE A 88 -10.92 0.66 -5.10
C ILE A 88 -10.83 1.95 -4.29
N PRO A 89 -11.82 2.86 -4.38
CA PRO A 89 -11.82 4.07 -3.59
C PRO A 89 -11.94 3.72 -2.11
N PHE A 90 -11.28 4.46 -1.23
CA PHE A 90 -11.52 4.36 0.21
C PHE A 90 -12.64 5.31 0.62
N TYR A 91 -13.30 5.01 1.74
CA TYR A 91 -14.19 5.94 2.40
C TYR A 91 -13.43 6.79 3.43
N THR A 92 -13.90 8.01 3.63
CA THR A 92 -13.41 8.91 4.68
C THR A 92 -14.54 9.18 5.66
N LYS A 93 -14.39 8.72 6.91
CA LYS A 93 -15.28 9.13 8.01
C LYS A 93 -14.68 10.34 8.71
N GLN A 94 -15.49 11.38 8.92
CA GLN A 94 -15.10 12.60 9.67
C GLN A 94 -13.81 13.27 9.14
N SER A 95 -13.56 13.18 7.83
CA SER A 95 -12.42 13.78 7.12
C SER A 95 -11.01 13.31 7.55
N THR A 96 -10.90 12.32 8.45
CA THR A 96 -9.60 11.87 8.98
C THR A 96 -9.40 10.37 8.94
N GLN A 97 -10.48 9.58 9.04
CA GLN A 97 -10.39 8.13 9.07
C GLN A 97 -10.62 7.53 7.68
N ILE A 98 -9.54 7.00 7.09
CA ILE A 98 -9.54 6.30 5.81
C ILE A 98 -9.81 4.81 6.06
N TYR A 99 -10.84 4.24 5.43
CA TYR A 99 -11.16 2.82 5.55
C TYR A 99 -11.83 2.25 4.30
N TYR A 100 -11.83 0.92 4.19
CA TYR A 100 -12.55 0.19 3.15
C TYR A 100 -13.78 -0.51 3.74
N HIS A 101 -14.88 -0.51 3.00
CA HIS A 101 -16.09 -1.23 3.37
C HIS A 101 -16.11 -2.63 2.72
N PRO A 102 -16.52 -3.70 3.42
CA PRO A 102 -16.57 -5.07 2.86
C PRO A 102 -17.30 -5.16 1.51
N ASN A 103 -18.41 -4.42 1.36
CA ASN A 103 -19.21 -4.38 0.12
C ASN A 103 -18.44 -3.89 -1.12
N GLN A 104 -17.30 -3.20 -0.95
CA GLN A 104 -16.45 -2.79 -2.08
C GLN A 104 -15.69 -3.96 -2.69
N PHE A 105 -15.62 -5.08 -1.98
CA PHE A 105 -14.94 -6.30 -2.40
C PHE A 105 -15.92 -7.37 -2.90
N SER A 106 -16.93 -6.97 -3.68
CA SER A 106 -18.05 -7.85 -4.08
C SER A 106 -17.64 -9.11 -4.85
N ARG A 107 -16.52 -9.06 -5.58
CA ARG A 107 -15.92 -10.21 -6.29
C ARG A 107 -15.04 -11.11 -5.43
N ALA A 108 -14.83 -10.78 -4.16
CA ALA A 108 -13.96 -11.56 -3.29
C ALA A 108 -14.70 -12.83 -2.88
N SER A 109 -14.03 -13.97 -3.03
CA SER A 109 -14.49 -15.19 -2.38
C SER A 109 -14.31 -15.09 -0.86
N SER A 110 -15.01 -15.92 -0.08
CA SER A 110 -15.07 -15.79 1.38
C SER A 110 -13.69 -15.71 2.05
N TRP A 111 -12.73 -16.53 1.61
CA TRP A 111 -11.37 -16.51 2.16
C TRP A 111 -10.60 -15.24 1.80
N GLU A 112 -10.80 -14.73 0.59
CA GLU A 112 -10.11 -13.53 0.11
C GLU A 112 -10.65 -12.31 0.84
N LEU A 113 -11.98 -12.25 1.03
CA LEU A 113 -12.62 -11.22 1.82
C LEU A 113 -12.12 -11.25 3.27
N GLU A 114 -12.06 -12.43 3.89
CA GLU A 114 -11.52 -12.58 5.25
C GLU A 114 -10.07 -12.06 5.34
N LEU A 115 -9.21 -12.47 4.41
CA LEU A 115 -7.82 -12.02 4.37
C LEU A 115 -7.70 -10.51 4.15
N ILE A 116 -8.55 -9.92 3.28
CA ILE A 116 -8.62 -8.47 3.06
C ILE A 116 -8.98 -7.78 4.37
N LEU A 117 -10.03 -8.23 5.06
CA LEU A 117 -10.49 -7.59 6.30
C LEU A 117 -9.47 -7.70 7.42
N GLN A 118 -8.79 -8.84 7.56
CA GLN A 118 -7.70 -9.02 8.52
C GLN A 118 -6.53 -8.07 8.21
N THR A 119 -6.14 -7.97 6.94
CA THR A 119 -5.07 -7.07 6.50
C THR A 119 -5.46 -5.60 6.72
N GLU A 120 -6.70 -5.24 6.44
CA GLU A 120 -7.24 -3.90 6.61
C GLU A 120 -7.29 -3.44 8.05
N GLN A 121 -7.68 -4.32 8.97
CA GLN A 121 -7.64 -4.03 10.41
C GLN A 121 -6.24 -3.62 10.88
N ARG A 122 -5.18 -4.14 10.24
CA ARG A 122 -3.79 -3.81 10.56
C ARG A 122 -3.31 -2.54 9.86
N LEU A 123 -3.74 -2.31 8.62
CA LEU A 123 -3.28 -1.18 7.80
C LEU A 123 -4.01 0.14 8.05
N ILE A 124 -5.20 0.12 8.66
CA ILE A 124 -6.01 1.34 8.87
C ILE A 124 -5.24 2.43 9.65
N ALA A 125 -4.53 2.05 10.71
CA ALA A 125 -3.74 2.97 11.51
C ALA A 125 -2.60 3.59 10.70
N SER A 126 -1.87 2.78 9.94
CA SER A 126 -0.81 3.24 9.05
C SER A 126 -1.33 4.18 7.97
N ARG A 127 -2.46 3.88 7.32
CA ARG A 127 -3.06 4.80 6.32
C ARG A 127 -3.36 6.17 6.91
N ASN A 128 -3.95 6.21 8.09
CA ASN A 128 -4.28 7.47 8.76
C ASN A 128 -3.01 8.25 9.13
N ARG A 129 -2.01 7.57 9.74
CA ARG A 129 -0.72 8.19 10.08
C ARG A 129 -0.02 8.73 8.84
N LEU A 130 0.03 7.95 7.76
CA LEU A 130 0.61 8.37 6.49
C LEU A 130 -0.10 9.57 5.88
N ASN A 131 -1.43 9.62 5.93
CA ASN A 131 -2.17 10.79 5.46
C ASN A 131 -1.76 12.07 6.21
N HIS A 132 -1.64 11.99 7.55
CA HIS A 132 -1.16 13.12 8.36
C HIS A 132 0.30 13.48 8.07
N LEU A 133 1.20 12.51 8.05
CA LEU A 133 2.62 12.72 7.74
C LEU A 133 2.80 13.35 6.34
N SER A 134 2.03 12.90 5.36
CA SER A 134 2.05 13.44 4.00
C SER A 134 1.61 14.90 3.96
N ASN A 135 0.60 15.26 4.76
CA ASN A 135 0.14 16.65 4.87
C ASN A 135 1.20 17.52 5.55
N ILE A 136 1.86 17.02 6.60
CA ILE A 136 2.98 17.72 7.26
C ILE A 136 4.13 17.96 6.27
N ILE A 137 4.56 16.94 5.53
CA ILE A 137 5.62 17.06 4.51
C ILE A 137 5.22 18.09 3.45
N ARG A 138 3.97 18.07 2.99
CA ARG A 138 3.48 19.04 2.00
C ARG A 138 3.52 20.47 2.54
N SER A 139 3.08 20.69 3.78
CA SER A 139 3.11 22.00 4.43
C SER A 139 4.54 22.50 4.65
N LEU A 140 5.44 21.65 5.14
CA LEU A 140 6.86 22.01 5.32
C LEU A 140 7.54 22.29 3.98
N SER A 141 7.26 21.50 2.95
CA SER A 141 7.78 21.75 1.60
C SER A 141 7.26 23.05 1.01
N TYR A 142 6.01 23.42 1.29
CA TYR A 142 5.46 24.70 0.87
C TYR A 142 6.13 25.85 1.61
N TYR A 143 6.28 25.75 2.93
CA TYR A 143 6.97 26.74 3.76
C TYR A 143 8.42 26.96 3.31
N ASN A 144 9.20 25.88 3.09
CA ASN A 144 10.59 25.98 2.62
C ASN A 144 10.72 26.68 1.26
N LYS A 145 9.70 26.61 0.40
CA LYS A 145 9.72 27.33 -0.89
C LYS A 145 9.77 28.85 -0.72
N TYR A 146 9.22 29.37 0.38
CA TYR A 146 9.18 30.81 0.68
C TYR A 146 10.15 31.23 1.79
N SER A 147 10.81 30.26 2.44
CA SER A 147 11.89 30.51 3.39
C SER A 147 13.22 30.67 2.64
N SER A 148 14.06 31.59 3.09
CA SER A 148 15.44 31.74 2.60
C SER A 148 16.38 30.64 3.10
N ASN A 149 15.88 29.69 3.92
CA ASN A 149 16.65 28.53 4.38
C ASN A 149 16.50 27.34 3.43
N GLU A 150 17.63 26.79 2.98
CA GLU A 150 17.70 25.57 2.14
C GLU A 150 17.54 24.28 2.96
N ALA A 151 16.45 24.12 3.72
CA ALA A 151 16.18 22.81 4.34
C ALA A 151 15.77 21.80 3.23
N LYS A 152 16.49 20.68 3.12
CA LYS A 152 16.42 19.75 1.97
C LYS A 152 15.58 18.52 2.30
N PHE A 153 14.59 18.25 1.44
CA PHE A 153 13.84 16.99 1.44
C PHE A 153 14.55 15.98 0.55
N LYS A 154 14.93 14.84 1.11
CA LYS A 154 15.37 13.69 0.31
C LYS A 154 14.14 12.99 -0.29
N PRO A 155 14.12 12.62 -1.58
CA PRO A 155 13.02 11.83 -2.12
C PRO A 155 12.86 10.51 -1.36
N LEU A 156 11.62 10.13 -1.02
CA LEU A 156 11.38 8.91 -0.23
C LEU A 156 11.94 7.65 -0.89
N LYS A 157 11.85 7.56 -2.22
CA LYS A 157 12.43 6.48 -3.02
C LYS A 157 13.93 6.26 -2.79
N ASP A 158 14.64 7.28 -2.32
CA ASP A 158 16.09 7.25 -2.10
C ASP A 158 16.45 6.90 -0.65
N VAL A 159 15.47 6.86 0.27
CA VAL A 159 15.70 6.61 1.71
C VAL A 159 14.97 5.39 2.25
N ILE A 160 13.95 4.88 1.56
CA ILE A 160 13.28 3.63 1.92
C ILE A 160 13.98 2.44 1.27
N ASP A 161 14.05 1.32 2.00
CA ASP A 161 14.54 0.06 1.43
C ASP A 161 13.44 -0.66 0.63
N LEU A 162 13.45 -0.44 -0.70
CA LEU A 162 12.51 -1.09 -1.62
C LEU A 162 12.68 -2.61 -1.70
N SER A 163 13.81 -3.15 -1.25
CA SER A 163 14.08 -4.59 -1.29
C SER A 163 13.20 -5.38 -0.31
N LEU A 164 12.65 -4.71 0.72
CA LEU A 164 11.75 -5.31 1.70
C LEU A 164 10.45 -5.81 1.07
N LYS A 165 9.96 -5.15 0.00
CA LYS A 165 8.70 -5.49 -0.65
C LYS A 165 8.86 -6.73 -1.53
N LYS A 166 8.23 -7.85 -1.14
CA LYS A 166 8.28 -9.12 -1.89
C LYS A 166 6.94 -9.39 -2.58
N SER A 167 6.98 -9.60 -3.89
CA SER A 167 5.77 -9.94 -4.65
C SER A 167 5.33 -11.39 -4.38
N ILE A 168 4.09 -11.72 -4.75
CA ILE A 168 3.55 -13.09 -4.69
C ILE A 168 4.51 -14.10 -5.35
N ALA A 169 5.17 -13.74 -6.46
CA ALA A 169 6.09 -14.61 -7.17
C ALA A 169 7.30 -15.04 -6.32
N HIS A 170 7.72 -14.23 -5.35
CA HIS A 170 8.81 -14.55 -4.43
C HIS A 170 8.47 -15.75 -3.52
N TYR A 171 7.19 -15.88 -3.13
CA TYR A 171 6.73 -16.90 -2.18
C TYR A 171 6.22 -18.18 -2.87
N LYS A 172 6.30 -18.26 -4.20
CA LYS A 172 5.88 -19.44 -4.96
C LYS A 172 6.98 -20.48 -5.15
N ASN A 173 8.21 -20.13 -4.80
CA ASN A 173 9.40 -20.94 -4.98
C ASN A 173 9.74 -21.71 -3.72
#